data_AF-R7YNR5-F1
#
_entry.id   AF-R7YNR5-F1
#
_cell.length_a   1.000
_cell.length_b   1.000
_cell.length_c   1.000
_cell.angle_alpha   90.00
_cell.angle_beta   90.00
_cell.angle_gamma   90.00
#
_symmetry.space_group_name_H-M   'P 1'
#
loop_
_entity.id
_entity.type
_entity.pdbx_description
1 polymer ?
#
loop_
_entity_poly.entity_id
_entity_poly.type
_entity_poly.pdbx_seq_one_letter_code
_entity_poly.pdbx_strand_id
1 'polypeptide(L)'
;MSPRGRGSPIIPQWLLSRPASRGLLSGSRIKLFFLALLCMGLAYTAVNLWSVDSSIVDTTAADDGYGEHANSFRTSGHETSYVGRPAGAALIETTELNNGTTTNKTTASGGGRPKKAGAHSTWTDKLTDKLHAWTSWRHGAGSENSTTVSDSTFFEHVTSSDTGRISYEVLDPGVKNMGEGSVQRVGKCTILFGARNPTYERALQTHMAHNEAHGYPLHVLRTSMLDDVWSKPAYILHLLLAELAKPAELRLEWLLWVDADTIILNPLIPVEVFLPPMGEWDHIHMLVTNDWNGLNNGVFPVRVSSWSVTLFSAIVAFRYYRPDARLTFRDQSAMDLLIQDEGFKEGVVYAPQRWFNGYQGEHNETLAPHQVRRGDLLVHFAGVGNREERMRYWLERAETHDPSWEVDVKHTTYPMEVKDFWAGERARQADRNREIQTVRAELEELIQKTESRLIEFRPKLDSKVAEDVKVKIEAAIEVMDDPKNKMKPGKFRQTLERLRNDVRPIDEKIKEANKDLVKQAHDVIFEVEVTTLDEELRQLNVAAELADVESRIARLKEETYREQPNESVLKDLMDQVKSTHRVLKSKAKAEYEKKEAKKKEEEEKNKETQAR
;
A
#
# COMPACT_ATOMS: atom_id res chain seq x y z
N MET A 1 8.17 -71.53 -25.82
CA MET A 1 8.58 -71.19 -27.19
C MET A 1 8.54 -69.66 -27.34
N SER A 2 9.69 -69.03 -27.61
CA SER A 2 9.85 -67.60 -27.97
C SER A 2 9.44 -67.34 -29.44
N PRO A 3 9.51 -66.10 -30.00
CA PRO A 3 9.05 -64.78 -29.55
C PRO A 3 8.46 -63.93 -30.74
N ARG A 4 8.22 -62.62 -30.52
CA ARG A 4 8.10 -61.43 -31.46
C ARG A 4 6.78 -60.67 -31.23
N GLY A 5 6.71 -59.34 -31.18
CA GLY A 5 7.69 -58.27 -31.44
C GLY A 5 7.17 -56.93 -30.90
N ARG A 6 8.10 -55.98 -30.74
CA ARG A 6 7.86 -54.60 -30.28
C ARG A 6 7.31 -53.76 -31.44
N GLY A 7 6.25 -52.99 -31.19
CA GLY A 7 5.80 -51.89 -32.05
C GLY A 7 5.93 -50.56 -31.31
N SER A 8 6.67 -49.62 -31.90
CA SER A 8 6.77 -48.22 -31.45
C SER A 8 5.50 -47.44 -31.85
N PRO A 9 5.04 -46.46 -31.07
CA PRO A 9 3.86 -45.67 -31.43
C PRO A 9 4.18 -44.63 -32.51
N ILE A 10 3.28 -44.52 -33.48
CA ILE A 10 3.30 -43.55 -34.59
C ILE A 10 2.77 -42.20 -34.06
N ILE A 11 3.59 -41.15 -34.16
CA ILE A 11 3.17 -39.78 -33.82
C ILE A 11 2.33 -39.21 -34.99
N PRO A 12 1.14 -38.65 -34.75
CA PRO A 12 0.27 -38.14 -35.80
C PRO A 12 0.82 -36.85 -36.45
N GLN A 13 0.62 -36.73 -37.77
CA GLN A 13 1.20 -35.73 -38.67
C GLN A 13 0.87 -34.25 -38.38
N TRP A 14 0.00 -33.94 -37.41
CA TRP A 14 -0.33 -32.57 -37.02
C TRP A 14 0.64 -31.98 -35.97
N LEU A 15 1.59 -32.77 -35.46
CA LEU A 15 2.69 -32.30 -34.59
C LEU A 15 3.95 -31.84 -35.34
N LEU A 16 3.97 -31.87 -36.68
CA LEU A 16 5.10 -31.39 -37.49
C LEU A 16 4.87 -29.93 -37.91
N SER A 17 5.32 -28.99 -37.07
CA SER A 17 5.35 -27.57 -37.39
C SER A 17 6.31 -27.29 -38.56
N ARG A 18 5.80 -26.81 -39.70
CA ARG A 18 6.60 -26.28 -40.81
C ARG A 18 6.93 -24.79 -40.57
N PRO A 19 8.14 -24.31 -40.92
CA PRO A 19 8.51 -22.92 -40.73
C PRO A 19 7.84 -22.02 -41.79
N ALA A 20 7.22 -20.93 -41.34
CA ALA A 20 6.55 -19.95 -42.19
C ALA A 20 7.56 -19.04 -42.91
N SER A 21 7.39 -18.90 -44.23
CA SER A 21 8.12 -17.93 -45.05
C SER A 21 7.63 -16.50 -44.79
N ARG A 22 8.58 -15.58 -44.58
CA ARG A 22 8.32 -14.15 -44.36
C ARG A 22 8.00 -13.46 -45.69
N GLY A 23 6.72 -13.15 -45.92
CA GLY A 23 6.30 -12.11 -46.87
C GLY A 23 5.92 -10.85 -46.10
N LEU A 24 6.63 -9.74 -46.32
CA LEU A 24 6.22 -8.43 -45.84
C LEU A 24 4.95 -8.01 -46.62
N LEU A 25 3.88 -7.70 -45.88
CA LEU A 25 2.55 -7.25 -46.34
C LEU A 25 1.53 -8.37 -46.61
N SER A 26 1.07 -9.05 -45.55
CA SER A 26 -0.18 -9.81 -45.59
C SER A 26 -1.38 -8.90 -45.34
N GLY A 27 -2.43 -9.02 -46.16
CA GLY A 27 -3.63 -8.17 -46.15
C GLY A 27 -4.41 -8.15 -44.81
N SER A 28 -4.11 -9.07 -43.90
CA SER A 28 -4.67 -9.11 -42.55
C SER A 28 -4.21 -7.95 -41.66
N ARG A 29 -2.97 -7.46 -41.83
CA ARG A 29 -2.45 -6.31 -41.07
C ARG A 29 -3.06 -4.99 -41.50
N ILE A 30 -3.39 -4.87 -42.80
CA ILE A 30 -4.09 -3.70 -43.35
C ILE A 30 -5.52 -3.65 -42.80
N LYS A 31 -6.22 -4.79 -42.73
CA LYS A 31 -7.57 -4.86 -42.14
C LYS A 31 -7.59 -4.50 -40.66
N LEU A 32 -6.61 -4.94 -39.88
CA LEU A 32 -6.46 -4.56 -38.47
C LEU A 32 -6.18 -3.07 -38.30
N PHE A 33 -5.39 -2.47 -39.20
CA PHE A 33 -5.10 -1.04 -39.17
C PHE A 33 -6.35 -0.19 -39.49
N PHE A 34 -7.15 -0.61 -40.49
CA PHE A 34 -8.42 0.07 -40.79
C PHE A 34 -9.48 -0.12 -39.69
N LEU A 35 -9.51 -1.28 -39.04
CA LEU A 35 -10.41 -1.50 -37.90
C LEU A 35 -10.04 -0.62 -36.70
N ALA A 36 -8.73 -0.44 -36.44
CA ALA A 36 -8.25 0.47 -35.40
C ALA A 36 -8.59 1.95 -35.70
N LEU A 37 -8.46 2.37 -36.95
CA LEU A 37 -8.87 3.71 -37.40
C LEU A 37 -10.39 3.92 -37.30
N LEU A 38 -11.19 2.91 -37.61
CA LEU A 38 -12.65 2.96 -37.45
C LEU A 38 -13.03 3.10 -35.97
N CYS A 39 -12.40 2.33 -35.08
CA CYS A 39 -12.65 2.44 -33.63
C CYS A 39 -12.23 3.80 -33.07
N MET A 40 -11.10 4.35 -33.52
CA MET A 40 -10.68 5.70 -33.12
C MET A 40 -11.62 6.78 -33.67
N GLY A 41 -12.13 6.62 -34.90
CA GLY A 41 -13.13 7.52 -35.47
C GLY A 41 -14.46 7.49 -34.70
N LEU A 42 -14.93 6.30 -34.32
CA LEU A 42 -16.14 6.13 -33.51
C LEU A 42 -15.98 6.66 -32.08
N ALA A 43 -14.79 6.51 -31.48
CA ALA A 43 -14.49 7.12 -30.18
C ALA A 43 -14.46 8.65 -30.27
N TYR A 44 -13.88 9.20 -31.34
CA TYR A 44 -13.84 10.65 -31.57
C TYR A 44 -15.24 11.23 -31.82
N THR A 45 -16.11 10.55 -32.57
CA THR A 45 -17.49 11.00 -32.76
C THR A 45 -18.31 10.86 -31.49
N ALA A 46 -18.13 9.79 -30.69
CA ALA A 46 -18.82 9.64 -29.41
C ALA A 46 -18.45 10.75 -28.40
N VAL A 47 -17.17 11.13 -28.33
CA VAL A 47 -16.71 12.22 -27.45
C VAL A 47 -17.25 13.58 -27.91
N ASN A 48 -17.29 13.85 -29.21
CA ASN A 48 -17.81 15.12 -29.73
C ASN A 48 -19.34 15.20 -29.75
N LEU A 49 -20.05 14.07 -29.83
CA LEU A 49 -21.52 14.04 -29.71
C LEU A 49 -21.97 14.21 -28.25
N TRP A 50 -21.07 14.00 -27.28
CA TRP A 50 -21.32 14.17 -25.84
C TRP A 50 -20.78 15.48 -25.27
N SER A 51 -20.10 16.32 -26.06
CA SER A 51 -19.79 17.69 -25.65
C SER A 51 -20.92 18.64 -26.07
N VAL A 52 -22.06 18.52 -25.38
CA VAL A 52 -23.08 19.57 -25.36
C VAL A 52 -22.95 20.33 -24.05
N ASP A 53 -22.94 21.66 -24.20
CA ASP A 53 -22.91 22.73 -23.21
C ASP A 53 -23.43 22.36 -21.81
N SER A 54 -22.56 22.36 -20.81
CA SER A 54 -22.94 22.17 -19.40
C SER A 54 -23.44 23.47 -18.79
N SER A 55 -24.43 24.09 -19.42
CA SER A 55 -25.30 25.09 -18.82
C SER A 55 -26.75 24.75 -19.16
N ILE A 56 -27.56 24.55 -18.12
CA ILE A 56 -28.99 24.19 -18.15
C ILE A 56 -29.27 22.69 -18.31
N VAL A 57 -29.12 21.94 -17.22
CA VAL A 57 -30.14 21.00 -16.71
C VAL A 57 -30.06 21.02 -15.19
N ASP A 58 -31.01 21.71 -14.58
CA ASP A 58 -31.31 21.65 -13.16
C ASP A 58 -32.07 20.33 -12.91
N THR A 59 -31.34 19.27 -12.59
CA THR A 59 -31.93 17.99 -12.15
C THR A 59 -31.93 17.97 -10.62
N THR A 60 -33.12 18.19 -10.10
CA THR A 60 -33.57 17.94 -8.73
C THR A 60 -32.76 16.85 -8.03
N ALA A 61 -32.05 17.25 -6.98
CA ALA A 61 -31.49 16.36 -5.98
C ALA A 61 -32.59 15.39 -5.51
N ALA A 62 -32.33 14.10 -5.68
CA ALA A 62 -33.10 13.06 -5.00
C ALA A 62 -32.82 13.23 -3.50
N ASP A 63 -33.87 13.69 -2.83
CA ASP A 63 -34.05 13.84 -1.41
C ASP A 63 -33.64 12.54 -0.69
N ASP A 64 -32.43 12.53 -0.11
CA ASP A 64 -32.10 11.62 0.98
C ASP A 64 -32.97 12.08 2.16
N GLY A 65 -34.08 11.37 2.39
CA GLY A 65 -35.12 11.73 3.34
C GLY A 65 -34.62 12.13 4.73
N TYR A 66 -34.34 13.42 4.89
CA TYR A 66 -34.08 14.15 6.12
C TYR A 66 -34.79 15.50 6.01
N GLY A 67 -36.12 15.46 5.99
CA GLY A 67 -36.98 16.64 6.02
C GLY A 67 -37.62 16.83 7.40
N GLU A 68 -37.13 17.80 8.17
CA GLU A 68 -37.89 18.42 9.26
C GLU A 68 -39.05 19.24 8.68
N HIS A 69 -40.29 18.97 9.10
CA HIS A 69 -41.40 19.89 8.91
C HIS A 69 -41.80 20.54 10.22
N ALA A 70 -41.45 21.82 10.32
CA ALA A 70 -41.93 22.75 11.32
C ALA A 70 -43.41 23.12 11.09
N ASN A 71 -44.12 23.28 12.22
CA ASN A 71 -45.46 23.81 12.45
C ASN A 71 -46.09 24.64 11.32
N SER A 72 -47.24 24.19 10.80
CA SER A 72 -48.22 25.08 10.18
C SER A 72 -49.41 25.31 11.12
N PHE A 73 -49.47 26.53 11.64
CA PHE A 73 -50.62 27.09 12.34
C PHE A 73 -51.69 27.46 11.32
N ARG A 74 -52.93 27.02 11.56
CA ARG A 74 -54.13 27.39 10.80
C ARG A 74 -54.27 28.92 10.68
N THR A 75 -54.58 29.44 9.49
CA THR A 75 -55.63 30.46 9.34
C THR A 75 -56.24 30.42 7.94
N SER A 76 -57.56 30.58 7.95
CA SER A 76 -58.51 30.69 6.84
C SER A 76 -58.24 31.88 5.93
N GLY A 77 -58.54 31.71 4.65
CA GLY A 77 -58.46 32.77 3.65
C GLY A 77 -59.55 33.84 3.77
N HIS A 78 -59.23 35.01 3.25
CA HIS A 78 -60.17 35.90 2.58
C HIS A 78 -59.41 36.83 1.62
N GLU A 79 -60.02 37.05 0.45
CA GLU A 79 -59.62 37.94 -0.63
C GLU A 79 -59.53 39.42 -0.20
N THR A 80 -58.64 40.20 -0.83
CA THR A 80 -58.96 41.31 -1.77
C THR A 80 -57.84 42.36 -1.89
N SER A 81 -57.50 42.66 -3.15
CA SER A 81 -57.24 43.99 -3.77
C SER A 81 -56.13 44.96 -3.30
N TYR A 82 -55.21 45.23 -4.25
CA TYR A 82 -54.81 46.54 -4.80
C TYR A 82 -53.85 47.55 -4.09
N VAL A 83 -52.92 48.05 -4.92
CA VAL A 83 -52.15 49.33 -4.93
C VAL A 83 -50.87 49.47 -4.08
N GLY A 84 -49.76 49.81 -4.76
CA GLY A 84 -48.92 50.94 -4.34
C GLY A 84 -47.42 50.71 -4.13
N ARG A 85 -46.61 50.92 -5.18
CA ARG A 85 -45.24 51.51 -5.07
C ARG A 85 -45.37 52.99 -4.60
N PRO A 86 -44.33 53.72 -4.10
CA PRO A 86 -42.95 53.72 -4.64
C PRO A 86 -41.75 54.07 -3.68
N ALA A 87 -40.54 53.78 -4.20
CA ALA A 87 -39.29 54.57 -4.27
C ALA A 87 -38.59 55.26 -3.05
N GLY A 88 -37.25 55.17 -3.10
CA GLY A 88 -36.26 56.13 -2.57
C GLY A 88 -35.72 55.79 -1.17
N ALA A 89 -34.45 55.93 -0.82
CA ALA A 89 -33.29 56.54 -1.45
C ALA A 89 -32.01 56.01 -0.79
N ALA A 90 -30.90 56.12 -1.50
CA ALA A 90 -29.53 55.90 -1.02
C ALA A 90 -29.11 56.94 0.01
N LEU A 91 -28.18 56.58 0.91
CA LEU A 91 -27.15 57.49 1.39
C LEU A 91 -25.97 56.71 1.99
N ILE A 92 -24.80 57.02 1.43
CA ILE A 92 -23.46 56.71 1.91
C ILE A 92 -23.10 57.81 2.91
N GLU A 93 -22.53 57.47 4.07
CA GLU A 93 -21.52 58.35 4.66
C GLU A 93 -20.54 57.60 5.57
N THR A 94 -19.27 57.87 5.28
CA THR A 94 -18.04 57.49 5.95
C THR A 94 -17.79 58.35 7.19
N THR A 95 -17.14 57.81 8.23
CA THR A 95 -16.26 58.61 9.10
C THR A 95 -15.14 57.76 9.70
N GLU A 96 -13.93 58.31 9.62
CA GLU A 96 -12.64 57.78 10.04
C GLU A 96 -12.25 58.15 11.50
N LEU A 97 -11.28 57.39 12.02
CA LEU A 97 -10.08 57.78 12.81
C LEU A 97 -10.14 58.17 14.31
N ASN A 98 -9.34 57.42 15.08
CA ASN A 98 -8.32 57.80 16.11
C ASN A 98 -8.32 56.76 17.25
N ASN A 99 -7.26 56.32 17.92
CA ASN A 99 -5.80 56.56 18.06
C ASN A 99 -5.26 55.22 18.63
N GLY A 100 -4.07 54.67 18.36
CA GLY A 100 -2.75 55.28 18.52
C GLY A 100 -2.15 54.94 19.90
N THR A 101 -1.41 53.82 20.03
CA THR A 101 -0.26 53.73 20.98
C THR A 101 0.77 52.70 20.51
N THR A 102 1.95 53.21 20.17
CA THR A 102 3.18 52.51 19.80
C THR A 102 4.13 52.39 20.99
N THR A 103 4.86 51.26 21.09
CA THR A 103 6.25 51.24 21.58
C THR A 103 7.13 50.33 20.72
N ASN A 104 8.13 50.97 20.10
CA ASN A 104 9.36 50.49 19.45
C ASN A 104 10.21 49.58 20.38
N LYS A 105 11.26 48.83 20.04
CA LYS A 105 12.13 48.49 18.87
C LYS A 105 12.97 47.30 19.42
N THR A 106 13.44 46.32 18.65
CA THR A 106 14.74 46.38 17.94
C THR A 106 14.91 45.23 16.94
N THR A 107 15.47 45.59 15.80
CA THR A 107 15.92 44.78 14.67
C THR A 107 17.28 44.12 14.91
N ALA A 108 17.44 42.88 14.46
CA ALA A 108 18.72 42.38 13.93
C ALA A 108 18.44 41.42 12.76
N SER A 109 19.02 41.77 11.61
CA SER A 109 18.91 41.07 10.33
C SER A 109 19.88 39.89 10.22
N GLY A 110 19.46 38.81 9.57
CA GLY A 110 20.36 37.75 9.09
C GLY A 110 19.59 36.75 8.23
N GLY A 111 19.78 36.82 6.91
CA GLY A 111 19.06 36.00 5.94
C GLY A 111 19.42 34.50 6.01
N GLY A 112 18.40 33.66 5.83
CA GLY A 112 18.55 32.21 5.66
C GLY A 112 17.30 31.62 5.00
N ARG A 113 17.49 30.94 3.87
CA ARG A 113 16.47 30.21 3.09
C ARG A 113 15.65 29.26 3.99
N PRO A 114 14.33 29.10 3.78
CA PRO A 114 13.53 28.18 4.59
C PRO A 114 13.84 26.73 4.22
N LYS A 115 14.38 25.98 5.18
CA LYS A 115 14.42 24.52 5.15
C LYS A 115 13.01 24.01 5.46
N LYS A 116 12.47 23.14 4.59
CA LYS A 116 11.26 22.35 4.85
C LYS A 116 11.55 21.39 6.01
N ALA A 117 11.15 21.77 7.22
CA ALA A 117 11.09 20.88 8.37
C ALA A 117 9.75 20.12 8.35
N GLY A 118 9.80 18.83 8.66
CA GLY A 118 8.70 17.88 8.48
C GLY A 118 7.48 18.21 9.35
N ALA A 119 6.30 18.01 8.77
CA ALA A 119 5.01 18.30 9.38
C ALA A 119 4.77 17.59 10.72
N HIS A 120 5.49 16.50 11.04
CA HIS A 120 5.18 15.64 12.20
C HIS A 120 5.50 16.21 13.59
N SER A 121 6.51 17.08 13.76
CA SER A 121 6.82 17.64 15.10
C SER A 121 5.88 18.78 15.49
N THR A 122 5.29 19.47 14.52
CA THR A 122 4.27 20.51 14.77
C THR A 122 2.90 19.94 15.16
N TRP A 123 2.69 18.62 15.07
CA TRP A 123 1.43 17.95 15.44
C TRP A 123 1.29 17.70 16.94
N THR A 124 2.37 17.37 17.64
CA THR A 124 2.34 17.05 19.08
C THR A 124 2.07 18.30 19.91
N ASP A 125 2.69 19.42 19.52
CA ASP A 125 2.65 20.67 20.30
C ASP A 125 1.29 21.37 20.18
N LYS A 126 0.68 21.34 18.97
CA LYS A 126 -0.66 21.91 18.75
C LYS A 126 -1.79 21.10 19.38
N LEU A 127 -1.58 19.81 19.63
CA LEU A 127 -2.54 18.94 20.31
C LEU A 127 -2.47 19.16 21.84
N THR A 128 -1.27 19.36 22.39
CA THR A 128 -1.07 19.61 23.83
C THR A 128 -1.65 20.96 24.25
N ASP A 129 -1.42 22.02 23.46
CA ASP A 129 -1.96 23.35 23.75
C ASP A 129 -3.50 23.39 23.75
N LYS A 130 -4.16 22.57 22.91
CA LYS A 130 -5.62 22.46 22.88
C LYS A 130 -6.19 21.52 23.96
N LEU A 131 -5.44 20.50 24.39
CA LEU A 131 -5.83 19.63 25.51
C LEU A 131 -5.76 20.37 26.86
N HIS A 132 -4.83 21.31 27.04
CA HIS A 132 -4.78 22.15 28.24
C HIS A 132 -6.01 23.06 28.41
N ALA A 133 -6.68 23.45 27.32
CA ALA A 133 -7.91 24.23 27.39
C ALA A 133 -9.14 23.41 27.85
N TRP A 134 -9.06 22.08 27.83
CA TRP A 134 -10.17 21.16 28.17
C TRP A 134 -10.09 20.57 29.59
N THR A 135 -9.02 20.83 30.34
CA THR A 135 -8.80 20.26 31.68
C THR A 135 -9.36 21.11 32.83
N SER A 136 -10.04 22.23 32.56
CA SER A 136 -10.61 23.11 33.60
C SER A 136 -12.01 22.73 34.10
N TRP A 137 -12.57 21.61 33.66
CA TRP A 137 -13.88 21.12 34.16
C TRP A 137 -13.71 19.86 35.00
N ARG A 138 -13.36 20.02 36.28
CA ARG A 138 -13.59 19.01 37.34
C ARG A 138 -13.67 19.64 38.72
N HIS A 139 -14.84 19.55 39.35
CA HIS A 139 -15.14 19.14 40.73
C HIS A 139 -16.67 19.30 40.93
N GLY A 140 -17.40 18.48 41.70
CA GLY A 140 -16.96 17.72 42.86
C GLY A 140 -17.61 16.34 43.02
N ALA A 141 -16.97 15.58 43.92
CA ALA A 141 -17.28 14.22 44.31
C ALA A 141 -18.35 14.17 45.41
N GLY A 142 -19.17 13.12 45.40
CA GLY A 142 -20.00 12.67 46.52
C GLY A 142 -19.90 11.15 46.65
N SER A 143 -19.65 10.66 47.85
CA SER A 143 -19.20 9.29 48.15
C SER A 143 -20.35 8.33 48.50
N GLU A 144 -20.06 7.04 48.25
CA GLU A 144 -20.45 5.81 48.97
C GLU A 144 -21.94 5.50 49.27
N ASN A 145 -22.42 4.34 48.80
CA ASN A 145 -22.43 3.11 49.62
C ASN A 145 -22.85 1.84 48.87
N SER A 146 -22.29 0.73 49.36
CA SER A 146 -22.44 -0.66 48.90
C SER A 146 -23.68 -1.33 49.49
N THR A 147 -24.38 -2.14 48.68
CA THR A 147 -25.13 -3.32 49.18
C THR A 147 -25.27 -4.38 48.09
N THR A 148 -25.19 -5.63 48.54
CA THR A 148 -25.13 -6.89 47.79
C THR A 148 -26.50 -7.51 47.45
N VAL A 149 -26.48 -8.42 46.46
CA VAL A 149 -27.31 -9.64 46.25
C VAL A 149 -28.41 -9.61 45.15
N SER A 150 -28.25 -10.56 44.20
CA SER A 150 -29.20 -11.54 43.62
C SER A 150 -29.44 -11.54 42.11
N ASP A 151 -29.23 -12.74 41.55
CA ASP A 151 -29.69 -13.23 40.26
C ASP A 151 -31.16 -12.89 39.99
N SER A 152 -31.40 -12.23 38.87
CA SER A 152 -32.63 -12.38 38.10
C SER A 152 -32.36 -11.98 36.65
N THR A 153 -32.83 -12.83 35.72
CA THR A 153 -32.92 -12.55 34.29
C THR A 153 -33.65 -11.23 34.06
N PHE A 154 -32.95 -10.21 33.61
CA PHE A 154 -33.45 -8.85 33.50
C PHE A 154 -33.61 -8.46 32.02
N PHE A 155 -34.85 -8.33 31.55
CA PHE A 155 -35.16 -7.51 30.37
C PHE A 155 -35.02 -6.05 30.80
N GLU A 156 -33.89 -5.41 30.46
CA GLU A 156 -33.67 -4.01 30.79
C GLU A 156 -34.37 -3.09 29.77
N HIS A 157 -35.65 -2.80 30.01
CA HIS A 157 -36.29 -1.64 29.39
C HIS A 157 -35.81 -0.37 30.10
N VAL A 158 -34.69 0.21 29.64
CA VAL A 158 -34.29 1.55 30.05
C VAL A 158 -35.27 2.56 29.45
N THR A 159 -36.32 2.90 30.22
CA THR A 159 -37.18 4.05 29.93
C THR A 159 -36.69 5.24 30.76
N SER A 160 -35.77 6.02 30.20
CA SER A 160 -35.39 7.33 30.75
C SER A 160 -36.38 8.39 30.26
N SER A 161 -37.16 8.95 31.18
CA SER A 161 -38.01 10.11 30.95
C SER A 161 -37.20 11.32 30.47
N ASP A 162 -37.60 11.84 29.31
CA ASP A 162 -37.62 13.22 28.83
C ASP A 162 -36.58 14.23 29.38
N THR A 163 -35.39 14.22 28.79
CA THR A 163 -34.57 15.41 28.46
C THR A 163 -33.54 15.00 27.39
N GLY A 164 -33.77 15.30 26.10
CA GLY A 164 -32.76 15.36 25.02
C GLY A 164 -31.70 14.26 24.91
N ARG A 165 -31.91 13.07 25.51
CA ARG A 165 -30.92 12.00 25.60
C ARG A 165 -30.93 11.20 24.31
N ILE A 166 -29.74 10.97 23.74
CA ILE A 166 -29.53 10.05 22.64
C ILE A 166 -30.13 8.68 23.06
N SER A 167 -31.21 8.27 22.39
CA SER A 167 -31.83 6.98 22.62
C SER A 167 -31.15 5.90 21.77
N TYR A 168 -30.62 4.88 22.41
CA TYR A 168 -30.14 3.66 21.76
C TYR A 168 -30.85 2.45 22.39
N GLU A 169 -31.06 1.42 21.58
CA GLU A 169 -31.75 0.19 21.94
C GLU A 169 -30.77 -0.98 21.78
N VAL A 170 -30.61 -1.80 22.82
CA VAL A 170 -29.83 -3.04 22.76
C VAL A 170 -30.82 -4.19 22.88
N LEU A 171 -30.94 -4.96 21.80
CA LEU A 171 -31.75 -6.17 21.75
C LEU A 171 -30.81 -7.35 21.84
N ASP A 172 -30.61 -7.85 23.05
CA ASP A 172 -29.83 -9.05 23.32
C ASP A 172 -30.77 -10.26 23.34
N PRO A 173 -30.64 -11.23 22.42
CA PRO A 173 -31.45 -12.45 22.43
C PRO A 173 -31.16 -13.36 23.64
N GLY A 174 -30.21 -12.98 24.50
CA GLY A 174 -29.74 -13.77 25.63
C GLY A 174 -28.69 -14.78 25.17
N VAL A 175 -27.62 -14.91 25.95
CA VAL A 175 -26.54 -15.88 25.67
C VAL A 175 -27.11 -17.30 25.75
N LYS A 176 -27.50 -17.89 24.62
CA LYS A 176 -27.47 -19.35 24.50
C LYS A 176 -26.00 -19.71 24.66
N ASN A 177 -25.65 -20.48 25.70
CA ASN A 177 -24.28 -20.96 25.96
C ASN A 177 -23.65 -21.42 24.64
N MET A 178 -22.88 -20.54 24.00
CA MET A 178 -22.12 -20.88 22.81
C MET A 178 -21.07 -21.85 23.31
N GLY A 179 -21.12 -23.09 22.83
CA GLY A 179 -20.23 -24.16 23.28
C GLY A 179 -18.77 -23.69 23.29
N GLU A 180 -18.03 -24.14 24.29
CA GLU A 180 -16.60 -23.84 24.46
C GLU A 180 -15.83 -24.00 23.14
N GLY A 181 -15.25 -22.90 22.64
CA GLY A 181 -13.94 -22.95 21.99
C GLY A 181 -13.79 -22.61 20.49
N SER A 182 -14.79 -22.11 19.75
CA SER A 182 -14.53 -21.84 18.30
C SER A 182 -15.36 -20.79 17.56
N VAL A 183 -16.36 -20.16 18.17
CA VAL A 183 -17.22 -19.18 17.47
C VAL A 183 -16.83 -17.75 17.85
N GLN A 184 -16.50 -16.93 16.84
CA GLN A 184 -16.20 -15.50 17.03
C GLN A 184 -17.45 -14.77 17.54
N ARG A 185 -17.34 -13.96 18.61
CA ARG A 185 -18.50 -13.23 19.16
C ARG A 185 -18.86 -12.04 18.28
N VAL A 186 -20.02 -12.08 17.63
CA VAL A 186 -20.50 -11.04 16.70
C VAL A 186 -21.67 -10.28 17.31
N GLY A 187 -21.67 -8.95 17.19
CA GLY A 187 -22.86 -8.12 17.36
C GLY A 187 -23.21 -7.38 16.07
N LYS A 188 -24.48 -7.04 15.88
CA LYS A 188 -24.92 -6.21 14.76
C LYS A 188 -25.24 -4.79 15.22
N CYS A 189 -25.05 -3.81 14.35
CA CYS A 189 -25.42 -2.44 14.65
C CYS A 189 -26.00 -1.73 13.43
N THR A 190 -26.96 -0.84 13.69
CA THR A 190 -27.67 -0.07 12.66
C THR A 190 -28.18 1.26 13.22
N ILE A 191 -28.68 2.13 12.34
CA ILE A 191 -29.31 3.41 12.64
C ILE A 191 -30.72 3.42 12.06
N LEU A 192 -31.70 3.82 12.86
CA LEU A 192 -33.05 4.10 12.37
C LEU A 192 -33.63 5.31 13.13
N PHE A 193 -33.56 6.49 12.50
CA PHE A 193 -34.01 7.76 13.08
C PHE A 193 -35.47 8.09 12.76
N GLY A 194 -36.04 8.99 13.56
CA GLY A 194 -37.29 9.67 13.26
C GLY A 194 -38.53 8.83 13.55
N ALA A 195 -39.64 9.19 12.90
CA ALA A 195 -40.89 8.46 13.04
C ALA A 195 -40.72 7.02 12.52
N ARG A 196 -41.30 6.05 13.25
CA ARG A 196 -41.24 4.64 12.89
C ARG A 196 -41.85 4.41 11.51
N ASN A 197 -41.00 4.23 10.50
CA ASN A 197 -41.43 3.87 9.16
C ASN A 197 -41.68 2.35 9.10
N PRO A 198 -42.90 1.90 8.75
CA PRO A 198 -43.25 0.48 8.79
C PRO A 198 -42.36 -0.41 7.91
N THR A 199 -41.85 0.10 6.78
CA THR A 199 -41.00 -0.66 5.87
C THR A 199 -39.64 -0.96 6.50
N TYR A 200 -39.01 0.04 7.10
CA TYR A 200 -37.70 -0.12 7.74
C TYR A 200 -37.80 -0.90 9.06
N GLU A 201 -38.91 -0.75 9.81
CA GLU A 201 -39.14 -1.57 11.01
C GLU A 201 -39.33 -3.06 10.64
N ARG A 202 -40.02 -3.37 9.54
CA ARG A 202 -40.08 -4.76 9.01
C ARG A 202 -38.71 -5.27 8.58
N ALA A 203 -37.89 -4.44 7.93
CA ALA A 203 -36.52 -4.81 7.60
C ALA A 203 -35.69 -5.12 8.86
N LEU A 204 -35.80 -4.28 9.90
CA LEU A 204 -35.19 -4.50 11.20
C LEU A 204 -35.65 -5.82 11.84
N GLN A 205 -36.92 -6.19 11.72
CA GLN A 205 -37.44 -7.47 12.22
C GLN A 205 -36.77 -8.67 11.55
N THR A 206 -36.43 -8.61 10.25
CA THR A 206 -35.68 -9.69 9.59
C THR A 206 -34.28 -9.86 10.20
N HIS A 207 -33.62 -8.76 10.58
CA HIS A 207 -32.34 -8.82 11.30
C HIS A 207 -32.51 -9.33 12.73
N MET A 208 -33.56 -8.95 13.44
CA MET A 208 -33.86 -9.45 14.79
C MET A 208 -34.08 -10.96 14.79
N ALA A 209 -34.87 -11.49 13.85
CA ALA A 209 -35.10 -12.93 13.72
C ALA A 209 -33.81 -13.71 13.43
N HIS A 210 -32.96 -13.18 12.54
CA HIS A 210 -31.62 -13.75 12.29
C HIS A 210 -30.76 -13.72 13.55
N ASN A 211 -30.74 -12.60 14.25
CA ASN A 211 -29.96 -12.43 15.46
C ASN A 211 -30.40 -13.37 16.59
N GLU A 212 -31.70 -13.61 16.75
CA GLU A 212 -32.23 -14.57 17.71
C GLU A 212 -31.83 -16.01 17.38
N ALA A 213 -31.78 -16.35 16.08
CA ALA A 213 -31.36 -17.67 15.62
C ALA A 213 -29.88 -17.95 15.93
N HIS A 214 -29.00 -16.94 15.81
CA HIS A 214 -27.55 -17.09 15.96
C HIS A 214 -26.96 -16.53 17.26
N GLY A 215 -27.76 -15.87 18.10
CA GLY A 215 -27.32 -15.30 19.38
C GLY A 215 -26.52 -14.00 19.26
N TYR A 216 -26.86 -13.13 18.29
CA TYR A 216 -26.19 -11.84 18.11
C TYR A 216 -26.93 -10.71 18.82
N PRO A 217 -26.29 -9.88 19.67
CA PRO A 217 -26.90 -8.64 20.12
C PRO A 217 -27.09 -7.67 18.95
N LEU A 218 -28.19 -6.92 18.96
CA LEU A 218 -28.48 -5.86 18.00
C LEU A 218 -28.45 -4.50 18.68
N HIS A 219 -27.60 -3.61 18.19
CA HIS A 219 -27.48 -2.23 18.67
C HIS A 219 -28.14 -1.26 17.68
N VAL A 220 -29.24 -0.63 18.06
CA VAL A 220 -29.99 0.30 17.19
C VAL A 220 -29.90 1.71 17.74
N LEU A 221 -29.29 2.63 16.99
CA LEU A 221 -29.35 4.05 17.32
C LEU A 221 -30.64 4.66 16.77
N ARG A 222 -31.47 5.19 17.67
CA ARG A 222 -32.81 5.74 17.35
C ARG A 222 -32.84 7.27 17.28
N THR A 223 -31.82 7.93 17.80
CA THR A 223 -31.69 9.40 17.79
C THR A 223 -30.37 9.81 17.15
N SER A 224 -30.40 10.85 16.31
CA SER A 224 -29.20 11.37 15.65
C SER A 224 -28.17 11.88 16.67
N MET A 225 -26.89 11.55 16.45
CA MET A 225 -25.78 11.97 17.31
C MET A 225 -25.00 13.14 16.72
N LEU A 226 -24.77 13.09 15.41
CA LEU A 226 -24.09 14.10 14.61
C LEU A 226 -24.95 14.43 13.38
N ASP A 227 -24.65 15.57 12.78
CA ASP A 227 -25.26 16.01 11.54
C ASP A 227 -25.05 15.00 10.40
N ASP A 228 -26.07 14.90 9.54
CA ASP A 228 -26.00 14.15 8.29
C ASP A 228 -25.61 12.66 8.50
N VAL A 229 -24.86 12.07 7.57
CA VAL A 229 -24.37 10.69 7.64
C VAL A 229 -23.31 10.42 8.71
N TRP A 230 -22.79 11.45 9.41
CA TRP A 230 -21.68 11.29 10.35
C TRP A 230 -22.08 10.58 11.66
N SER A 231 -23.39 10.43 11.93
CA SER A 231 -23.88 9.64 13.06
C SER A 231 -23.46 8.17 12.96
N LYS A 232 -23.37 7.60 11.75
CA LYS A 232 -22.94 6.20 11.52
C LYS A 232 -21.53 5.92 12.05
N PRO A 233 -20.46 6.59 11.58
CA PRO A 233 -19.12 6.34 12.09
C PRO A 233 -18.97 6.74 13.57
N ALA A 234 -19.70 7.76 14.06
CA ALA A 234 -19.66 8.13 15.47
C ALA A 234 -20.29 7.06 16.39
N TYR A 235 -21.39 6.45 15.95
CA TYR A 235 -22.05 5.39 16.72
C TYR A 235 -21.21 4.11 16.74
N ILE A 236 -20.62 3.73 15.60
CA ILE A 236 -19.69 2.60 15.55
C ILE A 236 -18.50 2.86 16.47
N LEU A 237 -17.92 4.07 16.46
CA LEU A 237 -16.85 4.45 17.38
C LEU A 237 -17.27 4.31 18.85
N HIS A 238 -18.48 4.74 19.20
CA HIS A 238 -19.04 4.58 20.53
C HIS A 238 -19.12 3.09 20.95
N LEU A 239 -19.65 2.23 20.08
CA LEU A 239 -19.76 0.79 20.36
C LEU A 239 -18.39 0.13 20.49
N LEU A 240 -17.43 0.47 19.62
CA LEU A 240 -16.06 -0.04 19.70
C LEU A 240 -15.40 0.31 21.05
N LEU A 241 -15.56 1.55 21.51
CA LEU A 241 -15.03 1.98 22.81
C LEU A 241 -15.74 1.29 23.98
N ALA A 242 -17.06 1.12 23.90
CA ALA A 242 -17.84 0.44 24.93
C ALA A 242 -17.43 -1.05 25.05
N GLU A 243 -17.26 -1.74 23.93
CA GLU A 243 -16.78 -3.13 23.91
C GLU A 243 -15.33 -3.23 24.41
N LEU A 244 -14.44 -2.30 24.00
CA LEU A 244 -13.06 -2.26 24.51
C LEU A 244 -12.96 -2.00 26.02
N ALA A 245 -13.99 -1.44 26.65
CA ALA A 245 -14.05 -1.28 28.10
C ALA A 245 -14.41 -2.57 28.84
N LYS A 246 -14.99 -3.57 28.15
CA LYS A 246 -15.32 -4.88 28.74
C LYS A 246 -14.09 -5.78 28.86
N PRO A 247 -14.07 -6.75 29.80
CA PRO A 247 -13.10 -7.85 29.81
C PRO A 247 -13.12 -8.63 28.48
N ALA A 248 -11.98 -9.19 28.07
CA ALA A 248 -11.83 -9.82 26.75
C ALA A 248 -12.81 -10.99 26.54
N GLU A 249 -13.14 -11.70 27.61
CA GLU A 249 -14.03 -12.86 27.66
C GLU A 249 -15.50 -12.47 27.42
N LEU A 250 -15.88 -11.24 27.77
CA LEU A 250 -17.25 -10.72 27.65
C LEU A 250 -17.44 -9.79 26.43
N ARG A 251 -16.33 -9.43 25.79
CA ARG A 251 -16.30 -8.47 24.68
C ARG A 251 -16.69 -9.13 23.36
N LEU A 252 -17.43 -8.42 22.54
CA LEU A 252 -17.63 -8.77 21.14
C LEU A 252 -16.30 -8.73 20.36
N GLU A 253 -16.05 -9.71 19.51
CA GLU A 253 -14.87 -9.71 18.65
C GLU A 253 -15.11 -8.90 17.38
N TRP A 254 -16.35 -8.90 16.87
CA TRP A 254 -16.75 -8.21 15.64
C TRP A 254 -18.08 -7.49 15.80
N LEU A 255 -18.16 -6.34 15.14
CA LEU A 255 -19.41 -5.65 14.86
C LEU A 255 -19.71 -5.78 13.36
N LEU A 256 -20.92 -6.17 13.01
CA LEU A 256 -21.44 -6.06 11.65
C LEU A 256 -22.31 -4.80 11.57
N TRP A 257 -21.83 -3.80 10.85
CA TRP A 257 -22.67 -2.66 10.49
C TRP A 257 -23.64 -3.06 9.38
N VAL A 258 -24.91 -2.68 9.51
CA VAL A 258 -25.93 -2.84 8.46
C VAL A 258 -26.73 -1.54 8.29
N ASP A 259 -26.82 -1.03 7.06
CA ASP A 259 -27.72 0.07 6.73
C ASP A 259 -29.19 -0.38 6.89
N ALA A 260 -30.08 0.57 7.20
CA ALA A 260 -31.49 0.29 7.48
C ALA A 260 -32.27 -0.26 6.27
N ASP A 261 -31.77 -0.01 5.06
CA ASP A 261 -32.31 -0.52 3.80
C ASP A 261 -31.68 -1.85 3.39
N THR A 262 -31.50 -2.75 4.37
CA THR A 262 -31.05 -4.12 4.16
C THR A 262 -32.07 -5.11 4.71
N ILE A 263 -32.28 -6.22 4.01
CA ILE A 263 -33.23 -7.27 4.39
C ILE A 263 -32.51 -8.61 4.43
N ILE A 264 -32.63 -9.35 5.53
CA ILE A 264 -32.15 -10.74 5.59
C ILE A 264 -33.05 -11.61 4.73
N LEU A 265 -32.46 -12.32 3.76
CA LEU A 265 -33.16 -13.24 2.85
C LEU A 265 -33.01 -14.70 3.28
N ASN A 266 -31.88 -15.05 3.90
CA ASN A 266 -31.62 -16.40 4.38
C ASN A 266 -31.17 -16.34 5.85
N PRO A 267 -32.07 -16.59 6.81
CA PRO A 267 -31.74 -16.51 8.22
C PRO A 267 -30.84 -17.67 8.69
N LEU A 268 -30.55 -18.66 7.84
CA LEU A 268 -29.70 -19.81 8.21
C LEU A 268 -28.20 -19.56 8.00
N ILE A 269 -27.82 -18.40 7.43
CA ILE A 269 -26.41 -18.08 7.16
C ILE A 269 -25.80 -17.35 8.36
N PRO A 270 -24.86 -17.96 9.11
CA PRO A 270 -24.17 -17.29 10.20
C PRO A 270 -23.20 -16.24 9.67
N VAL A 271 -22.99 -15.13 10.40
CA VAL A 271 -22.07 -14.05 9.99
C VAL A 271 -20.62 -14.51 9.95
N GLU A 272 -20.25 -15.44 10.85
CA GLU A 272 -18.90 -15.97 11.02
C GLU A 272 -18.38 -16.66 9.75
N VAL A 273 -19.27 -17.10 8.86
CA VAL A 273 -18.86 -17.69 7.57
C VAL A 273 -18.02 -16.72 6.74
N PHE A 274 -18.23 -15.41 6.88
CA PHE A 274 -17.52 -14.39 6.11
C PHE A 274 -16.28 -13.85 6.82
N LEU A 275 -16.15 -14.10 8.12
CA LEU A 275 -15.07 -13.52 8.92
C LEU A 275 -13.72 -14.19 8.63
N PRO A 276 -12.60 -13.51 8.92
CA PRO A 276 -11.28 -14.10 8.75
C PRO A 276 -11.11 -15.34 9.63
N PRO A 277 -10.44 -16.39 9.12
CA PRO A 277 -10.01 -17.52 9.93
C PRO A 277 -9.13 -17.05 11.09
N MET A 278 -9.38 -17.57 12.30
CA MET A 278 -8.58 -17.25 13.48
C MET A 278 -7.09 -17.62 13.29
N GLY A 279 -6.19 -16.80 13.85
CA GLY A 279 -4.74 -17.02 13.79
C GLY A 279 -4.07 -16.26 12.65
N GLU A 280 -3.97 -16.87 11.46
CA GLU A 280 -3.20 -16.32 10.33
C GLU A 280 -3.63 -14.89 9.92
N TRP A 281 -4.93 -14.59 10.05
CA TRP A 281 -5.54 -13.34 9.60
C TRP A 281 -5.85 -12.37 10.74
N ASP A 282 -5.21 -12.50 11.90
CA ASP A 282 -5.50 -11.65 13.07
C ASP A 282 -5.16 -10.16 12.88
N HIS A 283 -4.33 -9.85 11.89
CA HIS A 283 -4.03 -8.48 11.48
C HIS A 283 -5.18 -7.82 10.68
N ILE A 284 -6.16 -8.59 10.22
CA ILE A 284 -7.34 -8.09 9.52
C ILE A 284 -8.36 -7.60 10.55
N HIS A 285 -8.80 -6.36 10.37
CA HIS A 285 -9.70 -5.66 11.27
C HIS A 285 -10.98 -5.20 10.58
N MET A 286 -11.04 -5.21 9.25
CA MET A 286 -12.21 -4.76 8.51
C MET A 286 -12.36 -5.51 7.19
N LEU A 287 -13.59 -5.91 6.88
CA LEU A 287 -13.96 -6.51 5.60
C LEU A 287 -14.86 -5.53 4.87
N VAL A 288 -14.45 -5.12 3.68
CA VAL A 288 -15.19 -4.13 2.89
C VAL A 288 -15.57 -4.69 1.54
N THR A 289 -16.52 -4.03 0.88
CA THR A 289 -16.99 -4.41 -0.46
C THR A 289 -16.94 -3.20 -1.37
N ASN A 290 -16.71 -3.44 -2.66
CA ASN A 290 -16.79 -2.39 -3.67
C ASN A 290 -17.96 -2.65 -4.63
N ASP A 291 -18.57 -1.56 -5.07
CA ASP A 291 -19.50 -1.52 -6.20
C ASP A 291 -18.89 -0.70 -7.36
N TRP A 292 -19.71 -0.29 -8.34
CA TRP A 292 -19.27 0.52 -9.48
C TRP A 292 -18.83 1.94 -9.11
N ASN A 293 -19.13 2.41 -7.90
CA ASN A 293 -18.76 3.72 -7.36
C ASN A 293 -17.55 3.67 -6.41
N GLY A 294 -16.94 2.50 -6.21
CA GLY A 294 -15.83 2.30 -5.28
C GLY A 294 -16.28 1.59 -4.01
N LEU A 295 -15.73 1.97 -2.85
CA LEU A 295 -16.15 1.42 -1.55
C LEU A 295 -17.65 1.59 -1.37
N ASN A 296 -18.35 0.51 -1.01
CA ASN A 296 -19.70 0.56 -0.47
C ASN A 296 -19.64 0.20 1.03
N ASN A 297 -19.99 1.17 1.88
CA ASN A 297 -19.93 0.98 3.34
C ASN A 297 -21.29 0.62 3.96
N GLY A 298 -22.28 0.20 3.19
CA GLY A 298 -23.62 -0.06 3.73
C GLY A 298 -23.73 -1.35 4.56
N VAL A 299 -22.91 -2.36 4.27
CA VAL A 299 -22.74 -3.51 5.15
C VAL A 299 -21.27 -3.89 5.21
N PHE A 300 -20.71 -3.96 6.43
CA PHE A 300 -19.32 -4.38 6.63
C PHE A 300 -19.06 -4.90 8.05
N PRO A 301 -18.28 -5.99 8.19
CA PRO A 301 -17.67 -6.39 9.45
C PRO A 301 -16.50 -5.49 9.86
N VAL A 302 -16.44 -5.11 11.14
CA VAL A 302 -15.30 -4.44 11.78
C VAL A 302 -14.95 -5.09 13.11
N ARG A 303 -13.68 -5.41 13.33
CA ARG A 303 -13.17 -6.05 14.54
C ARG A 303 -13.15 -5.06 15.69
N VAL A 304 -13.50 -5.49 16.90
CA VAL A 304 -13.34 -4.67 18.10
C VAL A 304 -11.86 -4.62 18.48
N SER A 305 -11.19 -3.54 18.11
CA SER A 305 -9.76 -3.36 18.31
C SER A 305 -9.38 -1.88 18.39
N SER A 306 -8.17 -1.59 18.93
CA SER A 306 -7.61 -0.25 18.92
C SER A 306 -7.38 0.30 17.51
N TRP A 307 -7.09 -0.60 16.54
CA TRP A 307 -6.99 -0.24 15.13
C TRP A 307 -8.30 0.36 14.62
N SER A 308 -9.43 -0.29 14.91
CA SER A 308 -10.76 0.16 14.47
C SER A 308 -11.16 1.46 15.14
N VAL A 309 -10.88 1.63 16.43
CA VAL A 309 -11.09 2.91 17.14
C VAL A 309 -10.30 4.03 16.47
N THR A 310 -9.05 3.77 16.08
CA THR A 310 -8.20 4.76 15.40
C THR A 310 -8.78 5.14 14.04
N LEU A 311 -9.22 4.15 13.25
CA LEU A 311 -9.86 4.39 11.95
C LEU A 311 -11.14 5.21 12.10
N PHE A 312 -12.07 4.80 12.96
CA PHE A 312 -13.36 5.47 13.12
C PHE A 312 -13.22 6.87 13.74
N SER A 313 -12.24 7.08 14.63
CA SER A 313 -11.87 8.42 15.09
C SER A 313 -11.39 9.30 13.93
N ALA A 314 -10.56 8.76 13.05
CA ALA A 314 -10.06 9.47 11.88
C ALA A 314 -11.17 9.77 10.86
N ILE A 315 -12.15 8.86 10.67
CA ILE A 315 -13.32 9.07 9.80
C ILE A 315 -14.17 10.22 10.34
N VAL A 316 -14.57 10.18 11.62
CA VAL A 316 -15.40 11.24 12.22
C VAL A 316 -14.71 12.61 12.15
N ALA A 317 -13.39 12.64 12.37
CA ALA A 317 -12.61 13.87 12.31
C ALA A 317 -12.28 14.33 10.87
N PHE A 318 -12.47 13.49 9.85
CA PHE A 318 -11.95 13.69 8.49
C PHE A 318 -12.31 15.04 7.90
N ARG A 319 -13.59 15.42 8.01
CA ARG A 319 -14.12 16.69 7.51
C ARG A 319 -13.43 17.94 8.07
N TYR A 320 -12.81 17.83 9.24
CA TYR A 320 -12.16 18.96 9.90
C TYR A 320 -10.67 19.11 9.55
N TYR A 321 -9.97 18.00 9.31
CA TYR A 321 -8.52 18.05 9.02
C TYR A 321 -8.16 17.84 7.54
N ARG A 322 -9.10 17.37 6.71
CA ARG A 322 -9.00 17.37 5.24
C ARG A 322 -10.24 18.03 4.61
N PRO A 323 -10.51 19.32 4.88
CA PRO A 323 -11.72 20.00 4.41
C PRO A 323 -11.80 20.11 2.87
N ASP A 324 -10.66 20.10 2.18
CA ASP A 324 -10.60 20.24 0.72
C ASP A 324 -10.77 18.91 -0.04
N ALA A 325 -10.88 17.78 0.68
CA ALA A 325 -11.06 16.48 0.06
C ALA A 325 -12.45 16.36 -0.56
N ARG A 326 -12.53 15.79 -1.77
CA ARG A 326 -13.82 15.54 -2.43
C ARG A 326 -14.49 14.32 -1.81
N LEU A 327 -15.59 14.56 -1.11
CA LEU A 327 -16.37 13.52 -0.44
C LEU A 327 -17.71 13.29 -1.15
N THR A 328 -17.66 12.70 -2.36
CA THR A 328 -18.85 12.44 -3.19
C THR A 328 -19.94 11.69 -2.42
N PHE A 329 -19.53 10.73 -1.58
CA PHE A 329 -20.41 9.94 -0.70
C PHE A 329 -20.06 10.17 0.77
N ARG A 330 -19.63 11.38 1.14
CA ARG A 330 -19.44 11.82 2.55
C ARG A 330 -18.61 10.83 3.40
N ASP A 331 -19.21 10.16 4.39
CA ASP A 331 -18.53 9.24 5.29
C ASP A 331 -17.92 8.04 4.55
N GLN A 332 -18.61 7.52 3.53
CA GLN A 332 -18.10 6.45 2.67
C GLN A 332 -16.83 6.89 1.92
N SER A 333 -16.82 8.09 1.34
CA SER A 333 -15.63 8.62 0.68
C SER A 333 -14.49 8.89 1.68
N ALA A 334 -14.80 9.35 2.89
CA ALA A 334 -13.79 9.55 3.93
C ALA A 334 -13.16 8.22 4.36
N MET A 335 -13.99 7.19 4.55
CA MET A 335 -13.55 5.84 4.86
C MET A 335 -12.69 5.27 3.74
N ASP A 336 -13.12 5.38 2.47
CA ASP A 336 -12.36 4.89 1.30
C ASP A 336 -10.97 5.50 1.21
N LEU A 337 -10.86 6.82 1.39
CA LEU A 337 -9.56 7.50 1.39
C LEU A 337 -8.67 7.05 2.56
N LEU A 338 -9.24 6.82 3.74
CA LEU A 338 -8.47 6.42 4.92
C LEU A 338 -8.02 4.97 4.88
N ILE A 339 -8.85 4.03 4.44
CA ILE A 339 -8.47 2.62 4.38
C ILE A 339 -7.36 2.35 3.35
N GLN A 340 -7.11 3.29 2.45
CA GLN A 340 -5.98 3.26 1.52
C GLN A 340 -4.68 3.84 2.14
N ASP A 341 -4.77 4.60 3.24
CA ASP A 341 -3.60 5.16 3.91
C ASP A 341 -2.73 4.02 4.50
N GLU A 342 -1.41 4.26 4.51
CA GLU A 342 -0.39 3.29 4.94
C GLU A 342 -0.56 2.74 6.36
N GLY A 343 -1.30 3.45 7.22
CA GLY A 343 -1.60 3.00 8.59
C GLY A 343 -2.79 2.05 8.69
N PHE A 344 -3.64 1.98 7.67
CA PHE A 344 -4.89 1.22 7.71
C PHE A 344 -4.93 0.09 6.67
N LYS A 345 -4.36 0.29 5.47
CA LYS A 345 -4.51 -0.64 4.34
C LYS A 345 -4.19 -2.12 4.62
N GLU A 346 -3.28 -2.40 5.56
CA GLU A 346 -2.89 -3.78 5.90
C GLU A 346 -3.94 -4.49 6.77
N GLY A 347 -4.82 -3.74 7.43
CA GLY A 347 -5.92 -4.27 8.26
C GLY A 347 -7.24 -4.43 7.52
N VAL A 348 -7.27 -4.19 6.20
CA VAL A 348 -8.49 -4.23 5.39
C VAL A 348 -8.38 -5.30 4.32
N VAL A 349 -9.46 -6.04 4.12
CA VAL A 349 -9.61 -6.99 3.00
C VAL A 349 -10.90 -6.69 2.23
N TYR A 350 -10.84 -6.81 0.91
CA TYR A 350 -11.97 -6.58 0.02
C TYR A 350 -12.67 -7.90 -0.29
N ALA A 351 -13.85 -8.10 0.28
CA ALA A 351 -14.67 -9.28 0.08
C ALA A 351 -15.60 -9.13 -1.16
N PRO A 352 -16.06 -10.23 -1.76
CA PRO A 352 -17.08 -10.18 -2.78
C PRO A 352 -18.35 -9.50 -2.27
N GLN A 353 -18.84 -8.48 -2.99
CA GLN A 353 -19.99 -7.68 -2.57
C GLN A 353 -21.22 -8.53 -2.21
N ARG A 354 -21.52 -9.56 -3.00
CA ARG A 354 -22.67 -10.45 -2.82
C ARG A 354 -22.70 -11.18 -1.47
N TRP A 355 -21.56 -11.35 -0.80
CA TRP A 355 -21.51 -12.11 0.46
C TRP A 355 -22.40 -11.51 1.54
N PHE A 356 -22.32 -10.21 1.75
CA PHE A 356 -23.05 -9.53 2.81
C PHE A 356 -23.52 -8.13 2.41
N ASN A 357 -23.28 -7.68 1.19
CA ASN A 357 -23.65 -6.34 0.73
C ASN A 357 -24.24 -6.38 -0.70
N GLY A 358 -24.91 -7.49 -1.03
CA GLY A 358 -25.39 -7.79 -2.36
C GLY A 358 -26.59 -6.93 -2.77
N TYR A 359 -26.62 -6.51 -4.04
CA TYR A 359 -27.75 -5.78 -4.59
C TYR A 359 -28.85 -6.69 -5.07
N GLN A 360 -30.07 -6.15 -5.18
CA GLN A 360 -31.20 -6.89 -5.71
C GLN A 360 -30.91 -7.47 -7.11
N GLY A 361 -31.35 -8.71 -7.31
CA GLY A 361 -31.35 -9.38 -8.60
C GLY A 361 -32.78 -9.81 -8.96
N GLU A 362 -33.28 -9.40 -10.13
CA GLU A 362 -34.55 -9.91 -10.65
C GLU A 362 -34.33 -11.26 -11.37
N HIS A 363 -35.39 -12.05 -11.61
CA HIS A 363 -35.29 -13.46 -12.01
C HIS A 363 -34.55 -13.71 -13.35
N ASN A 364 -33.66 -14.72 -13.32
CA ASN A 364 -33.00 -15.51 -14.38
C ASN A 364 -31.57 -15.18 -14.87
N GLU A 365 -30.84 -16.30 -15.08
CA GLU A 365 -29.65 -16.68 -15.89
C GLU A 365 -28.44 -15.73 -16.05
N THR A 366 -28.56 -14.45 -15.73
CA THR A 366 -27.49 -13.44 -15.90
C THR A 366 -27.37 -12.51 -14.70
N LEU A 367 -27.51 -13.06 -13.49
CA LEU A 367 -27.22 -12.30 -12.27
C LEU A 367 -25.75 -11.88 -12.25
N ALA A 368 -25.52 -10.58 -12.14
CA ALA A 368 -24.18 -10.03 -12.02
C ALA A 368 -23.51 -10.52 -10.72
N PRO A 369 -22.17 -10.54 -10.65
CA PRO A 369 -21.46 -11.05 -9.48
C PRO A 369 -21.81 -10.36 -8.15
N HIS A 370 -22.30 -9.13 -8.18
CA HIS A 370 -22.69 -8.33 -7.01
C HIS A 370 -24.17 -8.49 -6.61
N GLN A 371 -24.97 -9.20 -7.41
CA GLN A 371 -26.40 -9.38 -7.15
C GLN A 371 -26.68 -10.64 -6.33
N VAL A 372 -27.65 -10.54 -5.45
CA VAL A 372 -28.10 -11.63 -4.58
C VAL A 372 -28.66 -12.79 -5.38
N ARG A 373 -28.42 -13.99 -4.86
CA ARG A 373 -28.90 -15.27 -5.37
C ARG A 373 -29.70 -15.99 -4.28
N ARG A 374 -30.45 -17.00 -4.68
CA ARG A 374 -31.07 -17.94 -3.75
C ARG A 374 -30.01 -18.55 -2.83
N GLY A 375 -30.27 -18.53 -1.52
CA GLY A 375 -29.33 -18.97 -0.50
C GLY A 375 -28.42 -17.87 0.06
N ASP A 376 -28.38 -16.67 -0.53
CA ASP A 376 -27.55 -15.57 -0.03
C ASP A 376 -28.13 -14.93 1.24
N LEU A 377 -27.25 -14.37 2.08
CA LEU A 377 -27.60 -13.85 3.40
C LEU A 377 -28.64 -12.72 3.34
N LEU A 378 -28.35 -11.66 2.58
CA LEU A 378 -29.13 -10.42 2.61
C LEU A 378 -29.10 -9.68 1.28
N VAL A 379 -30.05 -8.77 1.11
CA VAL A 379 -30.12 -7.80 0.00
C VAL A 379 -30.06 -6.36 0.52
N HIS A 380 -29.35 -5.49 -0.20
CA HIS A 380 -29.17 -4.08 0.09
C HIS A 380 -29.76 -3.20 -1.03
N PHE A 381 -30.50 -2.15 -0.65
CA PHE A 381 -31.21 -1.22 -1.56
C PHE A 381 -30.50 0.13 -1.76
N ALA A 382 -29.16 0.11 -1.79
CA ALA A 382 -28.33 1.29 -2.01
C ALA A 382 -28.66 2.01 -3.33
N GLY A 383 -28.89 3.32 -3.25
CA GLY A 383 -29.11 4.16 -4.44
C GLY A 383 -30.33 3.77 -5.30
N VAL A 384 -31.23 2.93 -4.80
CA VAL A 384 -32.41 2.46 -5.53
C VAL A 384 -33.54 3.49 -5.43
N GLY A 385 -34.09 3.90 -6.59
CA GLY A 385 -35.31 4.71 -6.64
C GLY A 385 -36.56 3.93 -6.18
N ASN A 386 -37.55 4.61 -5.60
CA ASN A 386 -38.71 4.00 -4.94
C ASN A 386 -38.31 2.93 -3.90
N ARG A 387 -37.26 3.22 -3.12
CA ARG A 387 -36.62 2.28 -2.19
C ARG A 387 -37.61 1.51 -1.32
N GLU A 388 -38.57 2.20 -0.70
CA GLU A 388 -39.56 1.55 0.17
C GLU A 388 -40.46 0.54 -0.56
N GLU A 389 -40.84 0.84 -1.80
CA GLU A 389 -41.65 -0.07 -2.61
C GLU A 389 -40.87 -1.33 -2.96
N ARG A 390 -39.60 -1.15 -3.34
CA ARG A 390 -38.68 -2.25 -3.62
C ARG A 390 -38.45 -3.10 -2.37
N MET A 391 -38.19 -2.46 -1.23
CA MET A 391 -38.04 -3.15 0.05
C MET A 391 -39.29 -3.96 0.38
N ARG A 392 -40.50 -3.40 0.23
CA ARG A 392 -41.76 -4.13 0.48
C ARG A 392 -41.88 -5.40 -0.37
N TYR A 393 -41.53 -5.34 -1.65
CA TYR A 393 -41.51 -6.53 -2.52
C TYR A 393 -40.58 -7.63 -1.99
N TRP A 394 -39.38 -7.28 -1.52
CA TRP A 394 -38.43 -8.25 -0.98
C TRP A 394 -38.77 -8.69 0.46
N LEU A 395 -39.40 -7.83 1.26
CA LEU A 395 -39.91 -8.18 2.59
C LEU A 395 -41.01 -9.24 2.47
N GLU A 396 -41.98 -9.04 1.57
CA GLU A 396 -43.02 -10.02 1.30
C GLU A 396 -42.42 -11.39 0.94
N ARG A 397 -41.31 -11.39 0.19
CA ARG A 397 -40.58 -12.61 -0.14
C ARG A 397 -39.86 -13.22 1.06
N ALA A 398 -39.12 -12.43 1.84
CA ALA A 398 -38.42 -12.91 3.03
C ALA A 398 -39.40 -13.49 4.07
N GLU A 399 -40.53 -12.83 4.28
CA GLU A 399 -41.58 -13.23 5.23
C GLU A 399 -42.33 -14.52 4.81
N THR A 400 -42.20 -14.95 3.55
CA THR A 400 -42.76 -16.25 3.12
C THR A 400 -41.94 -17.46 3.61
N HIS A 401 -40.70 -17.25 4.06
CA HIS A 401 -39.78 -18.32 4.46
C HIS A 401 -39.67 -19.44 3.42
N ASP A 402 -39.59 -19.07 2.13
CA ASP A 402 -39.45 -20.04 1.03
C ASP A 402 -38.14 -20.84 1.19
N PRO A 403 -38.19 -22.19 1.31
CA PRO A 403 -37.00 -23.03 1.50
C PRO A 403 -35.96 -22.93 0.39
N SER A 404 -36.35 -22.41 -0.78
CA SER A 404 -35.41 -22.17 -1.88
C SER A 404 -34.55 -20.92 -1.68
N TRP A 405 -34.93 -20.01 -0.77
CA TRP A 405 -34.10 -18.89 -0.32
C TRP A 405 -33.39 -19.20 0.99
N GLU A 406 -34.06 -19.92 1.90
CA GLU A 406 -33.52 -20.30 3.21
C GLU A 406 -32.73 -21.62 3.14
N VAL A 407 -31.59 -21.57 2.45
CA VAL A 407 -30.72 -22.74 2.26
C VAL A 407 -29.69 -22.82 3.39
N ASP A 408 -29.57 -23.98 4.04
CA ASP A 408 -28.53 -24.24 5.05
C ASP A 408 -27.14 -23.88 4.50
N VAL A 409 -26.31 -23.18 5.29
CA VAL A 409 -24.98 -22.71 4.90
C VAL A 409 -24.13 -23.79 4.23
N LYS A 410 -24.21 -25.06 4.69
CA LYS A 410 -23.43 -26.19 4.14
C LYS A 410 -23.83 -26.58 2.71
N HIS A 411 -25.02 -26.16 2.29
CA HIS A 411 -25.59 -26.42 0.96
C HIS A 411 -25.55 -25.17 0.05
N THR A 412 -25.06 -24.04 0.55
CA THR A 412 -24.77 -22.85 -0.26
C THR A 412 -23.39 -22.93 -0.92
N THR A 413 -23.06 -21.95 -1.75
CA THR A 413 -21.72 -21.81 -2.34
C THR A 413 -20.71 -21.17 -1.37
N TYR A 414 -21.15 -20.55 -0.28
CA TYR A 414 -20.27 -19.81 0.64
C TYR A 414 -19.12 -20.63 1.21
N PRO A 415 -19.29 -21.88 1.69
CA PRO A 415 -18.17 -22.64 2.26
C PRO A 415 -17.01 -22.84 1.29
N MET A 416 -17.31 -23.06 0.01
CA MET A 416 -16.28 -23.19 -1.03
C MET A 416 -15.69 -21.83 -1.38
N GLU A 417 -16.53 -20.82 -1.62
CA GLU A 417 -16.08 -19.48 -2.00
C GLU A 417 -15.17 -18.84 -0.94
N VAL A 418 -15.53 -18.95 0.34
CA VAL A 418 -14.75 -18.43 1.46
C VAL A 418 -13.41 -19.16 1.57
N LYS A 419 -13.41 -20.49 1.43
CA LYS A 419 -12.19 -21.28 1.45
C LYS A 419 -11.24 -20.87 0.33
N ASP A 420 -11.75 -20.76 -0.90
CA ASP A 420 -10.96 -20.39 -2.07
C ASP A 420 -10.46 -18.94 -1.98
N PHE A 421 -11.29 -18.03 -1.45
CA PHE A 421 -10.93 -16.64 -1.20
C PHE A 421 -9.73 -16.53 -0.27
N TRP A 422 -9.78 -17.14 0.92
CA TRP A 422 -8.68 -17.09 1.88
C TRP A 422 -7.45 -17.85 1.42
N ALA A 423 -7.60 -18.91 0.62
CA ALA A 423 -6.46 -19.55 -0.04
C ALA A 423 -5.79 -18.60 -1.07
N GLY A 424 -6.59 -17.84 -1.82
CA GLY A 424 -6.11 -16.80 -2.72
C GLY A 424 -5.39 -15.66 -1.99
N GLU A 425 -5.94 -15.17 -0.88
CA GLU A 425 -5.29 -14.16 -0.03
C GLU A 425 -3.95 -14.66 0.52
N ARG A 426 -3.88 -15.91 0.98
CA ARG A 426 -2.62 -16.53 1.44
C ARG A 426 -1.56 -16.54 0.32
N ALA A 427 -1.95 -16.90 -0.90
CA ALA A 427 -1.04 -16.88 -2.05
C ALA A 427 -0.54 -15.46 -2.36
N ARG A 428 -1.42 -14.46 -2.36
CA ARG A 428 -1.04 -13.05 -2.56
C ARG A 428 -0.09 -12.54 -1.47
N GLN A 429 -0.33 -12.92 -0.21
CA GLN A 429 0.55 -12.57 0.90
C GLN A 429 1.92 -13.24 0.75
N ALA A 430 1.96 -14.52 0.38
CA ALA A 430 3.21 -15.24 0.13
C ALA A 430 4.02 -14.62 -1.01
N ASP A 431 3.38 -14.23 -2.12
CA ASP A 431 4.06 -13.58 -3.25
C ASP A 431 4.60 -12.19 -2.87
N ARG A 432 3.84 -11.42 -2.09
CA ARG A 432 4.31 -10.13 -1.53
C ARG A 432 5.50 -10.33 -0.60
N ASN A 433 5.46 -11.33 0.27
CA ASN A 433 6.55 -11.65 1.20
C ASN A 433 7.81 -12.10 0.45
N ARG A 434 7.67 -12.91 -0.61
CA ARG A 434 8.79 -13.28 -1.50
C ARG A 434 9.38 -12.06 -2.17
N GLU A 435 8.54 -11.16 -2.68
CA GLU A 435 9.00 -9.93 -3.30
C GLU A 435 9.77 -9.05 -2.31
N ILE A 436 9.26 -8.89 -1.09
CA ILE A 436 9.95 -8.16 -0.02
C ILE A 436 11.31 -8.79 0.26
N GLN A 437 11.38 -10.11 0.38
CA GLN A 437 12.63 -10.85 0.62
C GLN A 437 13.63 -10.65 -0.51
N THR A 438 13.20 -10.73 -1.77
CA THR A 438 14.06 -10.50 -2.94
C THR A 438 14.62 -9.09 -2.95
N VAL A 439 13.77 -8.07 -2.80
CA VAL A 439 14.21 -6.66 -2.85
C VAL A 439 15.11 -6.34 -1.66
N ARG A 440 14.83 -6.91 -0.48
CA ARG A 440 15.67 -6.77 0.71
C ARG A 440 17.04 -7.41 0.50
N ALA A 441 17.10 -8.61 -0.07
CA ALA A 441 18.36 -9.28 -0.38
C ALA A 441 19.21 -8.49 -1.40
N GLU A 442 18.58 -7.93 -2.45
CA GLU A 442 19.27 -7.06 -3.41
C GLU A 442 19.83 -5.79 -2.75
N LEU A 443 19.08 -5.22 -1.79
CA LEU A 443 19.53 -4.06 -1.04
C LEU A 443 20.70 -4.39 -0.10
N GLU A 444 20.63 -5.53 0.61
CA GLU A 444 21.71 -6.05 1.45
C GLU A 444 22.98 -6.30 0.63
N GLU A 445 22.87 -6.95 -0.54
CA GLU A 445 23.99 -7.19 -1.44
C GLU A 445 24.61 -5.86 -1.92
N LEU A 446 23.78 -4.90 -2.31
CA LEU A 446 24.26 -3.59 -2.77
C LEU A 446 24.98 -2.84 -1.65
N ILE A 447 24.45 -2.87 -0.42
CA ILE A 447 25.09 -2.26 0.75
C ILE A 447 26.46 -2.90 0.99
N GLN A 448 26.54 -4.23 1.11
CA GLN A 448 27.79 -4.94 1.37
C GLN A 448 28.85 -4.68 0.29
N LYS A 449 28.44 -4.68 -0.98
CA LYS A 449 29.30 -4.39 -2.12
C LYS A 449 29.83 -2.96 -2.08
N THR A 450 28.96 -2.01 -1.72
CA THR A 450 29.34 -0.59 -1.63
C THR A 450 30.27 -0.34 -0.46
N GLU A 451 30.01 -0.93 0.71
CA GLU A 451 30.88 -0.82 1.89
C GLU A 451 32.28 -1.40 1.61
N SER A 452 32.35 -2.58 0.98
CA SER A 452 33.62 -3.21 0.60
C SER A 452 34.43 -2.32 -0.34
N ARG A 453 33.77 -1.71 -1.34
CA ARG A 453 34.38 -0.76 -2.28
C ARG A 453 34.83 0.54 -1.60
N LEU A 454 34.05 1.07 -0.66
CA LEU A 454 34.42 2.26 0.11
C LEU A 454 35.68 2.00 0.95
N ILE A 455 35.85 0.80 1.49
CA ILE A 455 37.05 0.42 2.26
C ILE A 455 38.26 0.30 1.32
N GLU A 456 38.12 -0.43 0.20
CA GLU A 456 39.21 -0.68 -0.75
C GLU A 456 39.69 0.60 -1.45
N PHE A 457 38.77 1.45 -1.91
CA PHE A 457 39.09 2.64 -2.71
C PHE A 457 39.11 3.94 -1.90
N ARG A 458 39.01 3.87 -0.56
CA ARG A 458 39.02 5.04 0.34
C ARG A 458 40.11 6.07 0.02
N PRO A 459 41.38 5.67 -0.22
CA PRO A 459 42.46 6.64 -0.46
C PRO A 459 42.33 7.41 -1.77
N LYS A 460 41.54 6.90 -2.73
CA LYS A 460 41.36 7.46 -4.07
C LYS A 460 40.06 8.23 -4.24
N LEU A 461 39.15 8.06 -3.30
CA LEU A 461 37.87 8.75 -3.30
C LEU A 461 38.02 10.13 -2.64
N ASP A 462 37.27 11.09 -3.16
CA ASP A 462 37.10 12.38 -2.48
C ASP A 462 36.45 12.10 -1.11
N SER A 463 37.06 12.59 -0.03
CA SER A 463 36.57 12.41 1.34
C SER A 463 35.11 12.83 1.49
N LYS A 464 34.65 13.81 0.72
CA LYS A 464 33.26 14.26 0.74
C LYS A 464 32.32 13.24 0.08
N VAL A 465 32.72 12.69 -1.06
CA VAL A 465 31.92 11.69 -1.80
C VAL A 465 31.81 10.39 -1.01
N ALA A 466 32.90 9.95 -0.37
CA ALA A 466 32.91 8.75 0.46
C ALA A 466 32.00 8.92 1.69
N GLU A 467 32.03 10.08 2.35
CA GLU A 467 31.16 10.37 3.50
C GLU A 467 29.69 10.49 3.09
N ASP A 468 29.41 11.19 1.99
CA ASP A 468 28.04 11.34 1.47
C ASP A 468 27.39 9.97 1.18
N VAL A 469 28.13 9.03 0.57
CA VAL A 469 27.61 7.68 0.29
C VAL A 469 27.45 6.85 1.56
N LYS A 470 28.36 6.98 2.53
CA LYS A 470 28.21 6.31 3.82
C LYS A 470 26.90 6.73 4.52
N VAL A 471 26.57 8.01 4.53
CA VAL A 471 25.29 8.53 5.06
C VAL A 471 24.09 7.94 4.29
N LYS A 472 24.20 7.69 2.98
CA LYS A 472 23.14 7.03 2.20
C LYS A 472 22.96 5.55 2.55
N ILE A 473 24.06 4.84 2.81
CA ILE A 473 24.03 3.45 3.27
C ILE A 473 23.34 3.38 4.63
N GLU A 474 23.73 4.22 5.58
CA GLU A 474 23.11 4.28 6.92
C GLU A 474 21.60 4.55 6.82
N ALA A 475 21.19 5.47 5.95
CA ALA A 475 19.78 5.74 5.70
C ALA A 475 19.04 4.55 5.04
N ALA A 476 19.72 3.75 4.21
CA ALA A 476 19.14 2.55 3.61
C ALA A 476 18.96 1.42 4.64
N ILE A 477 19.94 1.25 5.54
CA ILE A 477 19.87 0.32 6.67
C ILE A 477 18.71 0.70 7.60
N GLU A 478 18.56 1.98 7.94
CA GLU A 478 17.45 2.46 8.77
C GLU A 478 16.08 2.10 8.15
N VAL A 479 15.94 2.21 6.83
CA VAL A 479 14.70 1.80 6.15
C VAL A 479 14.46 0.29 6.25
N MET A 480 15.51 -0.54 6.19
CA MET A 480 15.42 -1.99 6.32
C MET A 480 15.08 -2.47 7.73
N ASP A 481 15.58 -1.75 8.73
CA ASP A 481 15.41 -2.11 10.13
C ASP A 481 14.11 -1.56 10.73
N ASP A 482 13.54 -0.50 10.13
CA ASP A 482 12.25 0.05 10.55
C ASP A 482 11.12 -0.99 10.42
N PRO A 483 10.50 -1.41 11.55
CA PRO A 483 9.41 -2.38 11.55
C PRO A 483 8.23 -1.97 10.68
N LYS A 484 8.00 -0.67 10.49
CA LYS A 484 6.90 -0.14 9.67
C LYS A 484 7.09 -0.41 8.18
N ASN A 485 8.30 -0.73 7.74
CA ASN A 485 8.60 -1.01 6.33
C ASN A 485 8.56 -2.50 6.00
N LYS A 486 8.41 -3.39 7.00
CA LYS A 486 8.47 -4.85 6.82
C LYS A 486 7.54 -5.39 5.73
N MET A 487 6.36 -4.79 5.55
CA MET A 487 5.36 -5.24 4.57
C MET A 487 5.33 -4.39 3.28
N LYS A 488 6.37 -3.55 3.04
CA LYS A 488 6.34 -2.50 2.01
C LYS A 488 7.41 -2.71 0.92
N PRO A 489 7.16 -3.58 -0.08
CA PRO A 489 8.13 -3.82 -1.15
C PRO A 489 8.45 -2.54 -1.95
N GLY A 490 7.47 -1.65 -2.13
CA GLY A 490 7.66 -0.37 -2.82
C GLY A 490 8.67 0.55 -2.11
N LYS A 491 8.71 0.54 -0.77
CA LYS A 491 9.66 1.35 0.00
C LYS A 491 11.09 0.82 -0.15
N PHE A 492 11.25 -0.50 -0.12
CA PHE A 492 12.53 -1.13 -0.39
C PHE A 492 12.98 -0.89 -1.83
N ARG A 493 12.10 -1.03 -2.82
CA ARG A 493 12.43 -0.76 -4.24
C ARG A 493 12.85 0.69 -4.46
N GLN A 494 12.13 1.65 -3.87
CA GLN A 494 12.50 3.06 -3.94
C GLN A 494 13.88 3.32 -3.32
N THR A 495 14.17 2.68 -2.18
CA THR A 495 15.44 2.83 -1.47
C THR A 495 16.59 2.19 -2.25
N LEU A 496 16.35 1.01 -2.83
CA LEU A 496 17.28 0.30 -3.71
C LEU A 496 17.65 1.14 -4.94
N GLU A 497 16.67 1.65 -5.66
CA GLU A 497 16.91 2.50 -6.83
C GLU A 497 17.62 3.81 -6.45
N ARG A 498 17.27 4.40 -5.30
CA ARG A 498 17.96 5.58 -4.81
C ARG A 498 19.43 5.27 -4.51
N LEU A 499 19.72 4.20 -3.77
CA LEU A 499 21.08 3.81 -3.42
C LEU A 499 21.90 3.45 -4.67
N ARG A 500 21.32 2.74 -5.65
CA ARG A 500 21.97 2.45 -6.95
C ARG A 500 22.42 3.73 -7.65
N ASN A 501 21.56 4.75 -7.67
CA ASN A 501 21.88 6.04 -8.28
C ASN A 501 22.94 6.82 -7.49
N ASP A 502 22.86 6.81 -6.17
CA ASP A 502 23.79 7.51 -5.28
C ASP A 502 25.20 6.90 -5.30
N VAL A 503 25.32 5.58 -5.55
CA VAL A 503 26.61 4.86 -5.62
C VAL A 503 27.27 4.96 -7.00
N ARG A 504 26.51 5.27 -8.06
CA ARG A 504 27.01 5.32 -9.44
C ARG A 504 28.29 6.15 -9.64
N PRO A 505 28.44 7.36 -9.04
CA PRO A 505 29.65 8.16 -9.19
C PRO A 505 30.90 7.49 -8.59
N ILE A 506 30.75 6.71 -7.53
CA ILE A 506 31.84 5.93 -6.94
C ILE A 506 32.23 4.80 -7.89
N ASP A 507 31.23 4.08 -8.43
CA ASP A 507 31.45 3.00 -9.39
C ASP A 507 32.17 3.50 -10.66
N GLU A 508 31.84 4.70 -11.13
CA GLU A 508 32.53 5.34 -12.26
C GLU A 508 33.99 5.68 -11.93
N LYS A 509 34.25 6.28 -10.75
CA LYS A 509 35.62 6.58 -10.29
C LYS A 509 36.48 5.34 -10.09
N ILE A 510 35.90 4.27 -9.55
CA ILE A 510 36.59 2.97 -9.37
C ILE A 510 36.95 2.39 -10.74
N LYS A 511 36.03 2.43 -11.71
CA LYS A 511 36.30 1.96 -13.08
C LYS A 511 37.43 2.77 -13.74
N GLU A 512 37.45 4.09 -13.57
CA GLU A 512 38.51 4.95 -14.08
C GLU A 512 39.87 4.61 -13.44
N ALA A 513 39.92 4.51 -12.10
CA ALA A 513 41.14 4.15 -11.38
C ALA A 513 41.70 2.77 -11.78
N ASN A 514 40.82 1.79 -12.01
CA ASN A 514 41.23 0.47 -12.48
C ASN A 514 41.75 0.51 -13.92
N LYS A 515 41.14 1.32 -14.80
CA LYS A 515 41.61 1.50 -16.18
C LYS A 515 43.03 2.09 -16.21
N ASP A 516 43.30 3.08 -15.37
CA ASP A 516 44.64 3.67 -15.26
C ASP A 516 45.67 2.67 -14.73
N LEU A 517 45.29 1.85 -13.74
CA LEU A 517 46.16 0.82 -13.18
C LEU A 517 46.50 -0.26 -14.23
N VAL A 518 45.49 -0.73 -14.97
CA VAL A 518 45.68 -1.68 -16.08
C VAL A 518 46.54 -1.10 -17.19
N LYS A 519 46.41 0.19 -17.49
CA LYS A 519 47.29 0.87 -18.45
C LYS A 519 48.74 0.88 -17.96
N GLN A 520 48.99 1.20 -16.69
CA GLN A 520 50.34 1.16 -16.12
C GLN A 520 50.92 -0.27 -16.13
N ALA A 521 50.10 -1.29 -15.89
CA ALA A 521 50.53 -2.68 -15.99
C ALA A 521 50.94 -3.03 -17.44
N HIS A 522 50.16 -2.61 -18.44
CA HIS A 522 50.54 -2.78 -19.86
C HIS A 522 51.85 -2.06 -20.20
N ASP A 523 52.05 -0.83 -19.72
CA ASP A 523 53.28 -0.08 -19.97
C ASP A 523 54.52 -0.81 -19.39
N VAL A 524 54.40 -1.38 -18.18
CA VAL A 524 55.45 -2.19 -17.54
C VAL A 524 55.70 -3.47 -18.33
N ILE A 525 54.65 -4.19 -18.74
CA ILE A 525 54.78 -5.40 -19.54
C ILE A 525 55.53 -5.08 -20.84
N PHE A 526 55.12 -4.02 -21.54
CA PHE A 526 55.75 -3.61 -22.80
C PHE A 526 57.22 -3.23 -22.63
N GLU A 527 57.57 -2.41 -21.63
CA GLU A 527 58.96 -2.00 -21.38
C GLU A 527 59.88 -3.20 -21.15
N VAL A 528 59.39 -4.17 -20.38
CA VAL A 528 60.18 -5.34 -20.02
C VAL A 528 60.29 -6.31 -21.20
N GLU A 529 59.20 -6.54 -21.93
CA GLU A 529 59.21 -7.41 -23.12
C GLU A 529 60.16 -6.93 -24.21
N VAL A 530 60.20 -5.63 -24.46
CA VAL A 530 61.18 -5.03 -25.39
C VAL A 530 62.61 -5.36 -24.97
N THR A 531 62.89 -5.40 -23.67
CA THR A 531 64.23 -5.73 -23.16
C THR A 531 64.52 -7.23 -23.26
N THR A 532 63.56 -8.10 -22.96
CA THR A 532 63.76 -9.56 -22.96
C THR A 532 63.81 -10.19 -24.36
N LEU A 533 63.31 -9.46 -25.36
CA LEU A 533 63.36 -9.84 -26.78
C LEU A 533 64.69 -9.46 -27.46
N ASP A 534 65.58 -8.73 -26.79
CA ASP A 534 66.90 -8.40 -27.33
C ASP A 534 67.77 -9.67 -27.50
N GLU A 535 68.11 -9.98 -28.75
CA GLU A 535 68.89 -11.16 -29.15
C GLU A 535 70.29 -11.13 -28.55
N GLU A 536 70.89 -9.94 -28.36
CA GLU A 536 72.23 -9.81 -27.77
C GLU A 536 72.21 -10.10 -26.27
N LEU A 537 71.12 -9.75 -25.58
CA LEU A 537 70.91 -10.02 -24.16
C LEU A 537 70.89 -11.52 -23.88
N ARG A 538 70.28 -12.30 -24.79
CA ARG A 538 70.18 -13.77 -24.69
C ARG A 538 71.51 -14.49 -24.88
N GLN A 539 72.52 -13.81 -25.43
CA GLN A 539 73.88 -14.33 -25.57
C GLN A 539 74.78 -14.02 -24.35
N LEU A 540 74.29 -13.24 -23.38
CA LEU A 540 74.99 -12.92 -22.14
C LEU A 540 74.71 -13.95 -21.03
N ASN A 541 75.57 -13.99 -20.00
CA ASN A 541 75.40 -14.88 -18.86
C ASN A 541 74.35 -14.37 -17.85
N VAL A 542 73.10 -14.21 -18.31
CA VAL A 542 71.96 -13.66 -17.56
C VAL A 542 70.71 -14.56 -17.63
N ALA A 543 70.86 -15.83 -18.04
CA ALA A 543 69.73 -16.74 -18.29
C ALA A 543 68.82 -16.97 -17.08
N ALA A 544 69.39 -17.01 -15.86
CA ALA A 544 68.60 -17.20 -14.64
C ALA A 544 67.73 -15.98 -14.32
N GLU A 545 68.29 -14.76 -14.45
CA GLU A 545 67.56 -13.51 -14.24
C GLU A 545 66.50 -13.27 -15.34
N LEU A 546 66.81 -13.65 -16.58
CA LEU A 546 65.87 -13.58 -17.70
C LEU A 546 64.64 -14.47 -17.45
N ALA A 547 64.85 -15.71 -17.01
CA ALA A 547 63.75 -16.63 -16.71
C ALA A 547 62.88 -16.16 -15.52
N ASP A 548 63.47 -15.55 -14.49
CA ASP A 548 62.71 -14.99 -13.35
C ASP A 548 61.85 -13.79 -13.79
N VAL A 549 62.39 -12.90 -14.63
CA VAL A 549 61.65 -11.77 -15.19
C VAL A 549 60.49 -12.25 -16.10
N GLU A 550 60.75 -13.20 -17.00
CA GLU A 550 59.72 -13.76 -17.89
C GLU A 550 58.58 -14.44 -17.09
N SER A 551 58.91 -15.18 -16.04
CA SER A 551 57.91 -15.81 -15.15
C SER A 551 57.02 -14.78 -14.45
N ARG A 552 57.59 -13.68 -13.97
CA ARG A 552 56.83 -12.62 -13.27
C ARG A 552 55.98 -11.79 -14.22
N ILE A 553 56.46 -11.52 -15.45
CA ILE A 553 55.63 -10.90 -16.49
C ILE A 553 54.43 -11.79 -16.84
N ALA A 554 54.61 -13.11 -16.95
CA ALA A 554 53.51 -14.01 -17.27
C ALA A 554 52.39 -13.92 -16.22
N ARG A 555 52.75 -13.86 -14.93
CA ARG A 555 51.78 -13.64 -13.84
C ARG A 555 51.12 -12.26 -13.89
N LEU A 556 51.90 -11.21 -14.17
CA LEU A 556 51.36 -9.85 -14.32
C LEU A 556 50.36 -9.78 -15.48
N LYS A 557 50.65 -10.43 -16.62
CA LYS A 557 49.72 -10.54 -17.75
C LYS A 557 48.43 -11.24 -17.34
N GLU A 558 48.52 -12.39 -16.68
CA GLU A 558 47.35 -13.15 -16.23
C GLU A 558 46.41 -12.31 -15.36
N GLU A 559 46.95 -11.56 -14.40
CA GLU A 559 46.16 -10.68 -13.54
C GLU A 559 45.59 -9.47 -14.30
N THR A 560 46.36 -8.89 -15.23
CA THR A 560 45.96 -7.71 -16.02
C THR A 560 44.78 -8.01 -16.94
N TYR A 561 44.66 -9.25 -17.44
CA TYR A 561 43.59 -9.65 -18.38
C TYR A 561 42.33 -10.21 -17.70
N ARG A 562 42.22 -10.19 -16.37
CA ARG A 562 40.98 -10.57 -15.66
C ARG A 562 39.88 -9.53 -15.86
N GLU A 563 38.61 -9.96 -15.81
CA GLU A 563 37.44 -9.06 -15.88
C GLU A 563 37.41 -8.02 -14.75
N GLN A 564 37.92 -8.38 -13.57
CA GLN A 564 38.13 -7.46 -12.44
C GLN A 564 39.52 -7.74 -11.84
N PRO A 565 40.57 -7.03 -12.30
CA PRO A 565 41.92 -7.19 -11.78
C PRO A 565 41.97 -6.78 -10.30
N ASN A 566 42.62 -7.59 -9.46
CA ASN A 566 42.82 -7.21 -8.06
C ASN A 566 43.94 -6.15 -7.96
N GLU A 567 43.61 -4.94 -7.51
CA GLU A 567 44.56 -3.82 -7.47
C GLU A 567 45.81 -4.12 -6.63
N SER A 568 45.64 -4.72 -5.45
CA SER A 568 46.74 -5.07 -4.54
C SER A 568 47.72 -6.02 -5.23
N VAL A 569 47.17 -7.06 -5.86
CA VAL A 569 47.97 -8.07 -6.57
C VAL A 569 48.65 -7.45 -7.80
N LEU A 570 47.93 -6.60 -8.55
CA LEU A 570 48.49 -5.95 -9.74
C LEU A 570 49.68 -5.06 -9.39
N LYS A 571 49.58 -4.26 -8.32
CA LYS A 571 50.67 -3.40 -7.84
C LYS A 571 51.88 -4.19 -7.38
N ASP A 572 51.68 -5.21 -6.55
CA ASP A 572 52.77 -6.06 -6.07
C ASP A 572 53.49 -6.76 -7.24
N LEU A 573 52.74 -7.30 -8.20
CA LEU A 573 53.31 -7.88 -9.42
C LEU A 573 54.07 -6.86 -10.26
N MET A 574 53.54 -5.63 -10.44
CA MET A 574 54.24 -4.56 -11.15
C MET A 574 55.57 -4.18 -10.46
N ASP A 575 55.57 -4.05 -9.13
CA ASP A 575 56.77 -3.68 -8.37
C ASP A 575 57.81 -4.80 -8.39
N GLN A 576 57.36 -6.05 -8.27
CA GLN A 576 58.21 -7.23 -8.44
C GLN A 576 58.85 -7.25 -9.83
N VAL A 577 58.06 -7.11 -10.90
CA VAL A 577 58.56 -7.09 -12.28
C VAL A 577 59.56 -5.94 -12.49
N LYS A 578 59.25 -4.72 -12.01
CA LYS A 578 60.19 -3.59 -12.11
C LYS A 578 61.50 -3.85 -11.36
N SER A 579 61.43 -4.45 -10.17
CA SER A 579 62.63 -4.73 -9.38
C SER A 579 63.54 -5.77 -10.05
N THR A 580 62.97 -6.87 -10.55
CA THR A 580 63.73 -7.93 -11.22
C THR A 580 64.24 -7.47 -12.58
N HIS A 581 63.48 -6.65 -13.30
CA HIS A 581 63.94 -6.01 -14.54
C HIS A 581 65.14 -5.08 -14.34
N ARG A 582 65.17 -4.31 -13.24
CA ARG A 582 66.34 -3.49 -12.88
C ARG A 582 67.58 -4.37 -12.61
N VAL A 583 67.40 -5.48 -11.89
CA VAL A 583 68.49 -6.43 -11.64
C VAL A 583 69.02 -6.99 -12.96
N LEU A 584 68.13 -7.45 -13.84
CA LEU A 584 68.49 -7.94 -15.18
C LEU A 584 69.26 -6.88 -15.99
N LYS A 585 68.76 -5.64 -16.06
CA LYS A 585 69.44 -4.53 -16.77
C LYS A 585 70.84 -4.27 -16.20
N SER A 586 70.99 -4.29 -14.87
CA SER A 586 72.30 -4.04 -14.24
C SER A 586 73.31 -5.14 -14.52
N LYS A 587 72.89 -6.41 -14.48
CA LYS A 587 73.73 -7.57 -14.77
C LYS A 587 74.09 -7.65 -16.24
N ALA A 588 73.12 -7.41 -17.13
CA ALA A 588 73.36 -7.32 -18.56
C ALA A 588 74.39 -6.23 -18.90
N LYS A 589 74.26 -5.04 -18.31
CA LYS A 589 75.23 -3.95 -18.48
C LYS A 589 76.64 -4.37 -18.05
N ALA A 590 76.78 -5.00 -16.89
CA ALA A 590 78.09 -5.48 -16.42
C ALA A 590 78.69 -6.55 -17.34
N GLU A 591 77.88 -7.46 -17.90
CA GLU A 591 78.34 -8.46 -18.87
C GLU A 591 78.68 -7.84 -20.23
N TYR A 592 77.94 -6.83 -20.69
CA TYR A 592 78.29 -6.04 -21.87
C TYR A 592 79.64 -5.32 -21.68
N GLU A 593 79.86 -4.67 -20.54
CA GLU A 593 81.11 -3.99 -20.22
C GLU A 593 82.30 -4.98 -20.16
N LYS A 594 82.09 -6.18 -19.60
CA LYS A 594 83.11 -7.26 -19.65
C LYS A 594 83.40 -7.74 -21.07
N LYS A 595 82.36 -7.87 -21.91
CA LYS A 595 82.48 -8.28 -23.31
C LYS A 595 83.25 -7.24 -24.13
N GLU A 596 82.94 -5.96 -23.95
CA GLU A 596 83.66 -4.82 -24.54
C GLU A 596 85.10 -4.71 -24.04
N ALA A 597 85.34 -4.91 -22.73
CA ALA A 597 86.70 -4.90 -22.16
C ALA A 597 87.55 -6.04 -22.73
N LYS A 598 87.00 -7.25 -22.83
CA LYS A 598 87.69 -8.40 -23.47
C LYS A 598 87.98 -8.13 -24.95
N LYS A 599 87.04 -7.52 -25.68
CA LYS A 599 87.23 -7.16 -27.08
C LYS A 599 88.33 -6.10 -27.26
N LYS A 600 88.40 -5.11 -26.37
CA LYS A 600 89.51 -4.12 -26.36
C LYS A 600 90.85 -4.74 -25.99
N GLU A 601 90.89 -5.67 -25.04
CA GLU A 601 92.09 -6.42 -24.67
C GLU A 601 92.59 -7.32 -25.83
N GLU A 602 91.68 -7.94 -26.59
CA GLU A 602 91.99 -8.69 -27.80
C GLU A 602 92.44 -7.78 -28.96
N GLU A 603 91.84 -6.61 -29.13
CA GLU A 603 92.28 -5.61 -30.12
C GLU A 603 93.65 -5.01 -29.77
N GLU A 604 93.97 -4.76 -28.49
CA GLU A 604 95.30 -4.36 -28.04
C GLU A 604 96.34 -5.47 -28.24
N LYS A 605 96.02 -6.71 -27.88
CA LYS A 605 96.89 -7.87 -28.18
C LYS A 605 97.13 -8.06 -29.67
N ASN A 606 96.11 -7.89 -30.51
CA ASN A 606 96.26 -7.97 -31.97
C ASN A 606 97.10 -6.81 -32.53
N LYS A 607 97.01 -5.60 -31.97
CA LYS A 607 97.87 -4.47 -32.34
C LYS A 607 99.32 -4.66 -31.90
N GLU A 608 99.57 -5.22 -30.71
CA GLU A 608 100.93 -5.57 -30.26
C GLU A 608 101.55 -6.71 -31.10
N THR A 609 100.73 -7.63 -31.61
CA THR A 609 101.18 -8.73 -32.48
C THR A 609 101.44 -8.26 -33.92
N GLN A 610 100.81 -7.18 -34.39
CA GLN A 610 101.07 -6.54 -35.69
C GLN A 610 102.24 -5.54 -35.69
N ALA A 611 102.70 -5.10 -34.51
CA ALA A 611 103.83 -4.17 -34.34
C ALA A 611 105.18 -4.88 -34.10
N ARG A 612 105.19 -6.22 -34.03
CA ARG A 612 106.38 -7.09 -34.12
C ARG A 612 106.46 -7.70 -35.51
#